data_AF-A0A9W9HHD0-F1
#
_entry.id   AF-A0A9W9HHD0-F1
#
_cell.length_a   1.000
_cell.length_b   1.000
_cell.length_c   1.000
_cell.angle_alpha   90.00
_cell.angle_beta   90.00
_cell.angle_gamma   90.00
#
_symmetry.space_group_name_H-M   'P 1'
#
loop_
_entity.id
_entity.type
_entity.pdbx_description
1 polymer ?
#
loop_
_entity_poly.entity_id
_entity_poly.type
_entity_poly.pdbx_seq_one_letter_code
_entity_poly.pdbx_strand_id
1 'polypeptide(L)'
;MKNTIPDTRAQEKASKEAREKELFEALDEALGCEKCQIAVAKDIMAIDINNGNYNVKHYPPFFQSNVINDEGISPFDTSEECNDQTYWKHISQLQRQRYYEIVEQNLNKVLDQTKEMDPETALLFAHYQLDYHIRQHYLARRGVLALCRDTADLQQLRRWQWKMSDIDSAILSKPAEIELTGARQWGWPSDQNLEMTHQHIMWKRLSRARLKRVREVRARWAIIMEERRKQRELLLLKQGATLTVRLYCRGELWDIRTLKNFVYPVPITPIVPNVRVGRVTRSMGL
;
A
#
# COMPACT_ATOMS: atom_id res chain seq x y z
N MET A 1 20.06 1.60 28.81
CA MET A 1 18.95 1.28 27.90
C MET A 1 19.28 -0.04 27.24
N LYS A 2 18.55 -1.10 27.55
CA LYS A 2 18.75 -2.42 26.93
C LYS A 2 18.11 -2.37 25.54
N ASN A 3 18.94 -2.45 24.49
CA ASN A 3 18.46 -2.59 23.12
C ASN A 3 17.93 -4.01 22.96
N THR A 4 16.61 -4.15 23.07
CA THR A 4 15.92 -5.39 22.74
C THR A 4 15.92 -5.51 21.22
N ILE A 5 16.86 -6.26 20.66
CA ILE A 5 16.81 -6.70 19.27
C ILE A 5 15.57 -7.58 19.14
N PRO A 6 14.56 -7.21 18.33
CA PRO A 6 13.39 -8.06 18.16
C PRO A 6 13.81 -9.39 17.53
N ASP A 7 13.31 -10.49 18.10
CA ASP A 7 13.52 -11.85 17.64
C ASP A 7 12.95 -12.01 16.22
N THR A 8 13.82 -11.93 15.21
CA THR A 8 13.49 -11.93 13.78
C THR A 8 12.67 -13.16 13.39
N ARG A 9 12.92 -14.31 14.04
CA ARG A 9 12.20 -15.55 13.80
C ARG A 9 10.73 -15.49 14.25
N ALA A 10 10.45 -14.77 15.34
CA ALA A 10 9.08 -14.57 15.80
C ALA A 10 8.32 -13.61 14.87
N GLN A 11 9.01 -12.61 14.30
CA GLN A 11 8.44 -11.68 13.33
C GLN A 11 8.14 -12.36 11.99
N GLU A 12 9.03 -13.22 11.51
CA GLU A 12 8.84 -14.03 10.30
C GLU A 12 7.64 -14.97 10.44
N LYS A 13 7.55 -15.68 11.57
CA LYS A 13 6.42 -16.56 11.86
C LYS A 13 5.09 -15.79 11.88
N ALA A 14 5.04 -14.66 12.58
CA ALA A 14 3.84 -13.83 12.65
C ALA A 14 3.44 -13.26 11.27
N SER A 15 4.43 -12.89 10.45
CA SER A 15 4.21 -12.44 9.07
C SER A 15 3.61 -13.54 8.20
N LYS A 16 4.13 -14.78 8.32
CA LYS A 16 3.60 -15.95 7.60
C LYS A 16 2.15 -16.26 8.01
N GLU A 17 1.89 -16.32 9.32
CA GLU A 17 0.53 -16.56 9.85
C GLU A 17 -0.47 -15.47 9.41
N ALA A 18 -0.05 -14.20 9.37
CA ALA A 18 -0.89 -13.11 8.87
C ALA A 18 -1.21 -13.24 7.38
N ARG A 19 -0.21 -13.63 6.55
CA ARG A 19 -0.41 -13.87 5.11
C ARG A 19 -1.38 -15.01 4.85
N GLU A 20 -1.24 -16.12 5.59
CA GLU A 20 -2.15 -17.27 5.49
C GLU A 20 -3.57 -16.90 5.90
N LYS A 21 -3.74 -16.17 7.02
CA LYS A 21 -5.06 -15.72 7.47
C LYS A 21 -5.78 -14.88 6.42
N GLU A 22 -5.12 -13.90 5.84
CA GLU A 22 -5.73 -13.04 4.82
C GLU A 22 -6.14 -13.80 3.56
N LEU A 23 -5.38 -14.84 3.21
CA LEU A 23 -5.68 -15.72 2.10
C LEU A 23 -6.93 -16.58 2.35
N PHE A 24 -7.10 -17.10 3.57
CA PHE A 24 -8.34 -17.77 3.97
C PHE A 24 -9.54 -16.82 3.99
N GLU A 25 -9.36 -15.58 4.44
CA GLU A 25 -10.43 -14.58 4.37
C GLU A 25 -10.87 -14.31 2.92
N ALA A 26 -9.92 -14.24 1.98
CA ALA A 26 -10.24 -14.08 0.56
C ALA A 26 -10.96 -15.30 -0.02
N LEU A 27 -10.55 -16.51 0.38
CA LEU A 27 -11.22 -17.74 0.00
C LEU A 27 -12.65 -17.78 0.52
N ASP A 28 -12.87 -17.50 1.81
CA ASP A 28 -14.21 -17.47 2.41
C ASP A 28 -15.11 -16.43 1.75
N GLU A 29 -14.56 -15.25 1.47
CA GLU A 29 -15.29 -14.19 0.79
C GLU A 29 -15.72 -14.64 -0.62
N ALA A 30 -14.82 -15.29 -1.38
CA ALA A 30 -15.11 -15.76 -2.73
C ALA A 30 -16.12 -16.92 -2.75
N LEU A 31 -15.99 -17.89 -1.86
CA LEU A 31 -16.91 -19.05 -1.75
C LEU A 31 -18.32 -18.63 -1.30
N GLY A 32 -18.44 -17.53 -0.55
CA GLY A 32 -19.71 -16.92 -0.15
C GLY A 32 -20.19 -15.81 -1.08
N CYS A 33 -19.50 -15.53 -2.18
CA CYS A 33 -19.80 -14.38 -3.02
C CYS A 33 -20.88 -14.70 -4.07
N GLU A 34 -22.04 -14.05 -3.91
CA GLU A 34 -23.15 -14.12 -4.87
C GLU A 34 -23.20 -12.91 -5.82
N LYS A 35 -22.32 -11.93 -5.60
CA LYS A 35 -22.38 -10.61 -6.26
C LYS A 35 -21.41 -10.48 -7.44
N CYS A 36 -20.38 -11.31 -7.49
CA CYS A 36 -19.41 -11.29 -8.58
C CYS A 36 -19.98 -12.06 -9.78
N GLN A 37 -19.98 -11.41 -10.94
CA GLN A 37 -20.26 -12.03 -12.23
C GLN A 37 -18.98 -11.91 -13.04
N ILE A 38 -17.98 -12.71 -12.67
CA ILE A 38 -16.70 -12.73 -13.37
C ILE A 38 -16.84 -13.72 -14.51
N ALA A 39 -16.94 -13.19 -15.72
CA ALA A 39 -16.93 -13.99 -16.94
C ALA A 39 -15.48 -14.02 -17.44
N VAL A 40 -14.85 -15.20 -17.37
CA VAL A 40 -13.53 -15.44 -17.96
C VAL A 40 -13.72 -16.40 -19.11
N ALA A 41 -13.00 -16.17 -20.20
CA ALA A 41 -13.07 -16.99 -21.39
C ALA A 41 -11.96 -18.07 -21.39
N LYS A 42 -12.18 -19.14 -22.16
CA LYS A 42 -11.31 -20.33 -22.18
C LYS A 42 -9.93 -20.04 -22.78
N ASP A 43 -9.88 -19.15 -23.76
CA ASP A 43 -8.64 -18.64 -24.34
C ASP A 43 -7.74 -17.98 -23.29
N ILE A 44 -8.33 -17.22 -22.37
CA ILE A 44 -7.60 -16.61 -21.25
C ILE A 44 -7.00 -17.67 -20.32
N MET A 45 -7.74 -18.76 -20.03
CA MET A 45 -7.20 -19.89 -19.27
C MET A 45 -5.97 -20.48 -19.97
N ALA A 46 -6.04 -20.72 -21.28
CA ALA A 46 -4.91 -21.27 -22.03
C ALA A 46 -3.70 -20.32 -22.02
N ILE A 47 -3.93 -19.01 -22.13
CA ILE A 47 -2.88 -17.99 -22.03
C ILE A 47 -2.24 -18.00 -20.63
N ASP A 48 -3.04 -18.03 -19.57
CA ASP A 48 -2.54 -18.04 -18.20
C ASP A 48 -1.75 -19.32 -17.88
N ILE A 49 -2.16 -20.47 -18.42
CA ILE A 49 -1.38 -21.71 -18.30
C ILE A 49 -0.04 -21.58 -19.03
N ASN A 50 -0.06 -21.10 -20.27
CA ASN A 50 1.15 -20.99 -21.10
C ASN A 50 2.17 -19.99 -20.53
N ASN A 51 1.68 -18.90 -19.93
CA ASN A 51 2.52 -17.89 -19.28
C ASN A 51 2.98 -18.32 -17.87
N GLY A 52 2.52 -19.48 -17.38
CA GLY A 52 2.79 -19.96 -16.03
C GLY A 52 1.98 -19.24 -14.94
N ASN A 53 1.08 -18.31 -15.27
CA ASN A 53 0.24 -17.60 -14.31
C ASN A 53 -0.76 -18.54 -13.58
N TYR A 54 -1.18 -19.62 -14.23
CA TYR A 54 -2.06 -20.64 -13.66
C TYR A 54 -1.37 -22.01 -13.66
N ASN A 55 -1.05 -22.51 -12.47
CA ASN A 55 -0.36 -23.78 -12.27
C ASN A 55 -1.29 -24.86 -11.71
N VAL A 56 -1.78 -25.73 -12.59
CA VAL A 56 -2.74 -26.81 -12.25
C VAL A 56 -2.20 -27.79 -11.18
N LYS A 57 -0.86 -27.88 -11.04
CA LYS A 57 -0.21 -28.80 -10.09
C LYS A 57 -0.03 -28.21 -8.70
N HIS A 58 -0.26 -26.91 -8.53
CA HIS A 58 -0.07 -26.21 -7.26
C HIS A 58 -1.40 -25.65 -6.78
N TYR A 59 -1.59 -25.66 -5.46
CA TYR A 59 -2.71 -24.96 -4.86
C TYR A 59 -2.21 -23.96 -3.83
N PRO A 60 -2.48 -22.67 -4.01
CA PRO A 60 -3.42 -22.13 -4.97
C PRO A 60 -2.77 -21.96 -6.34
N PRO A 61 -3.52 -22.15 -7.42
CA PRO A 61 -2.94 -22.23 -8.76
C PRO A 61 -2.48 -20.86 -9.30
N PHE A 62 -2.86 -19.76 -8.64
CA PHE A 62 -2.60 -18.38 -9.07
C PHE A 62 -1.57 -17.58 -8.25
N PHE A 63 -0.75 -18.21 -7.40
CA PHE A 63 0.01 -17.45 -6.37
C PHE A 63 1.53 -17.57 -6.48
N GLN A 64 2.03 -18.13 -7.55
CA GLN A 64 3.43 -17.91 -7.87
C GLN A 64 3.52 -16.47 -8.39
N SER A 65 4.21 -15.63 -7.63
CA SER A 65 4.90 -14.46 -8.13
C SER A 65 5.86 -14.90 -9.24
N ASN A 66 5.32 -15.31 -10.38
CA ASN A 66 6.03 -15.51 -11.62
C ASN A 66 6.33 -14.13 -12.20
N VAL A 67 6.89 -13.26 -11.35
CA VAL A 67 7.92 -12.33 -11.77
C VAL A 67 9.07 -13.23 -12.21
N ILE A 68 8.91 -13.79 -13.41
CA ILE A 68 9.97 -14.46 -14.15
C ILE A 68 11.04 -13.38 -14.30
N ASN A 69 12.12 -13.53 -13.54
CA ASN A 69 13.36 -12.78 -13.68
C ASN A 69 13.18 -11.27 -13.82
N ASP A 70 12.72 -10.58 -12.78
CA ASP A 70 13.03 -9.16 -12.68
C ASP A 70 14.45 -9.06 -12.12
N GLU A 71 15.43 -8.89 -13.00
CA GLU A 71 16.77 -8.41 -12.62
C GLU A 71 16.73 -7.03 -11.91
N GLY A 72 15.54 -6.47 -11.66
CA GLY A 72 15.27 -5.30 -10.83
C GLY A 72 14.90 -5.57 -9.37
N ILE A 73 14.96 -6.80 -8.84
CA ILE A 73 14.83 -7.02 -7.39
C ILE A 73 15.97 -6.25 -6.69
N SER A 74 15.62 -5.40 -5.71
CA SER A 74 16.60 -4.62 -4.97
C SER A 74 17.69 -5.56 -4.42
N PRO A 75 19.00 -5.21 -4.50
CA PRO A 75 20.08 -6.02 -3.91
C PRO A 75 19.93 -6.24 -2.38
N PHE A 76 18.98 -5.55 -1.76
CA PHE A 76 18.64 -5.64 -0.33
C PHE A 76 17.36 -6.42 -0.06
N ASP A 77 16.69 -6.96 -1.08
CA ASP A 77 15.51 -7.79 -0.87
C ASP A 77 15.94 -9.19 -0.43
N THR A 78 15.83 -9.44 0.87
CA THR A 78 16.17 -10.73 1.49
C THR A 78 14.95 -11.64 1.63
N SER A 79 13.88 -11.40 0.86
CA SER A 79 12.71 -12.27 0.92
C SER A 79 13.07 -13.64 0.33
N GLU A 80 13.23 -14.65 1.18
CA GLU A 80 13.37 -16.03 0.75
C GLU A 80 12.16 -16.44 -0.09
N GLU A 81 12.42 -17.10 -1.22
CA GLU A 81 11.39 -17.77 -2.02
C GLU A 81 10.67 -18.80 -1.15
N CYS A 82 9.44 -18.48 -0.76
CA CYS A 82 8.63 -19.35 0.09
C CYS A 82 8.13 -20.54 -0.75
N ASN A 83 8.95 -21.59 -0.86
CA ASN A 83 8.65 -22.84 -1.58
C ASN A 83 7.51 -23.68 -0.95
N ASP A 84 7.03 -23.30 0.24
CA ASP A 84 5.96 -24.02 0.96
C ASP A 84 4.62 -23.29 0.83
N GLN A 85 3.97 -23.35 -0.33
CA GLN A 85 2.59 -22.83 -0.43
C GLN A 85 1.65 -23.82 -1.09
N THR A 86 1.46 -24.96 -0.42
CA THR A 86 0.22 -25.75 -0.54
C THR A 86 -0.60 -25.68 0.75
N TYR A 87 -1.25 -24.54 1.00
CA TYR A 87 -2.13 -24.39 2.17
C TYR A 87 -3.45 -25.16 2.03
N TRP A 88 -3.62 -25.97 0.99
CA TRP A 88 -4.66 -27.01 0.92
C TRP A 88 -4.64 -27.93 2.14
N LYS A 89 -3.54 -27.99 2.89
CA LYS A 89 -3.49 -28.67 4.20
C LYS A 89 -4.34 -28.00 5.27
N HIS A 90 -4.58 -26.70 5.17
CA HIS A 90 -5.19 -25.86 6.20
C HIS A 90 -6.62 -25.42 5.88
N ILE A 91 -7.10 -25.59 4.64
CA ILE A 91 -8.50 -25.37 4.29
C ILE A 91 -9.41 -26.37 5.02
N SER A 92 -10.45 -25.86 5.68
CA SER A 92 -11.42 -26.66 6.43
C SER A 92 -12.23 -27.58 5.51
N GLN A 93 -12.80 -28.64 6.07
CA GLN A 93 -13.63 -29.57 5.31
C GLN A 93 -14.85 -28.88 4.67
N LEU A 94 -15.49 -27.96 5.40
CA LEU A 94 -16.64 -27.20 4.90
C LEU A 94 -16.26 -26.31 3.71
N GLN A 95 -15.12 -25.62 3.79
CA GLN A 95 -14.62 -24.81 2.68
C GLN A 95 -14.30 -25.66 1.45
N ARG A 96 -13.72 -26.86 1.63
CA ARG A 96 -13.46 -27.80 0.52
C ARG A 96 -14.75 -28.28 -0.13
N GLN A 97 -15.74 -28.67 0.67
CA GLN A 97 -17.04 -29.09 0.16
C GLN A 97 -17.67 -27.97 -0.67
N ARG A 98 -17.69 -26.75 -0.11
CA ARG A 98 -18.24 -25.59 -0.81
C ARG A 98 -17.49 -25.27 -2.10
N TYR A 99 -16.16 -25.40 -2.10
CA TYR A 99 -15.35 -25.24 -3.31
C TYR A 99 -15.80 -26.20 -4.40
N TYR A 100 -15.90 -27.50 -4.10
CA TYR A 100 -16.31 -28.51 -5.09
C TYR A 100 -17.77 -28.35 -5.55
N GLU A 101 -18.68 -27.95 -4.65
CA GLU A 101 -20.07 -27.60 -5.04
C GLU A 101 -20.11 -26.49 -6.10
N ILE A 102 -19.28 -25.45 -5.94
CA ILE A 102 -19.22 -24.35 -6.91
C ILE A 102 -18.54 -24.78 -8.20
N VAL A 103 -17.50 -25.62 -8.14
CA VAL A 103 -16.89 -26.21 -9.34
C VAL A 103 -17.91 -27.03 -10.12
N GLU A 104 -18.70 -27.87 -9.44
CA GLU A 104 -19.76 -28.66 -10.08
C GLU A 104 -20.83 -27.75 -10.74
N GLN A 105 -21.25 -26.68 -10.06
CA GLN A 105 -22.17 -25.69 -10.64
C GLN A 105 -21.58 -25.01 -11.89
N ASN A 106 -20.29 -24.66 -11.87
CA ASN A 106 -19.61 -24.08 -13.01
C ASN A 106 -19.48 -25.08 -14.15
N LEU A 107 -19.13 -26.34 -13.84
CA LEU A 107 -19.02 -27.42 -14.81
C LEU A 107 -20.35 -27.64 -15.53
N ASN A 108 -21.46 -27.73 -14.79
CA ASN A 108 -22.78 -27.89 -15.38
C ASN A 108 -23.12 -26.74 -16.34
N LYS A 109 -22.86 -25.48 -15.94
CA LYS A 109 -23.06 -24.31 -16.81
C LYS A 109 -22.20 -24.38 -18.07
N VAL A 110 -20.95 -24.81 -17.93
CA VAL A 110 -20.01 -24.94 -19.05
C VAL A 110 -20.46 -26.01 -20.02
N LEU A 111 -20.86 -27.19 -19.53
CA LEU A 111 -21.37 -28.28 -20.35
C LEU A 111 -22.68 -27.90 -21.06
N ASP A 112 -23.57 -27.17 -20.38
CA ASP A 112 -24.82 -26.68 -20.97
C ASP A 112 -24.57 -25.67 -22.12
N GLN A 113 -23.55 -24.82 -21.98
CA GLN A 113 -23.21 -23.77 -22.95
C GLN A 113 -22.36 -24.30 -24.12
N THR A 114 -21.52 -25.30 -23.88
CA THR A 114 -20.56 -25.83 -24.85
C THR A 114 -20.72 -27.33 -25.02
N LYS A 115 -21.71 -27.74 -25.84
CA LYS A 115 -22.08 -29.14 -26.11
C LYS A 115 -20.97 -30.01 -26.73
N GLU A 116 -19.88 -29.40 -27.21
CA GLU A 116 -18.77 -30.08 -27.90
C GLU A 116 -17.44 -30.02 -27.13
N MET A 117 -17.43 -29.54 -25.89
CA MET A 117 -16.18 -29.47 -25.14
C MET A 117 -15.82 -30.82 -24.53
N ASP A 118 -14.55 -31.19 -24.69
CA ASP A 118 -13.94 -32.32 -23.98
C ASP A 118 -14.18 -32.23 -22.45
N PRO A 119 -14.64 -33.32 -21.79
CA PRO A 119 -14.99 -33.31 -20.37
C PRO A 119 -13.84 -32.91 -19.44
N GLU A 120 -12.61 -33.32 -19.75
CA GLU A 120 -11.44 -32.98 -18.93
C GLU A 120 -11.13 -31.49 -19.03
N THR A 121 -11.21 -30.95 -20.24
CA THR A 121 -11.07 -29.51 -20.49
C THR A 121 -12.19 -28.69 -19.83
N ALA A 122 -13.41 -29.21 -19.83
CA ALA A 122 -14.55 -28.58 -19.16
C ALA A 122 -14.35 -28.52 -17.64
N LEU A 123 -13.87 -29.62 -17.06
CA LEU A 123 -13.54 -29.70 -15.64
C LEU A 123 -12.42 -28.74 -15.26
N LEU A 124 -11.33 -28.71 -16.04
CA LEU A 124 -10.23 -27.78 -15.83
C LEU A 124 -10.70 -26.32 -15.89
N PHE A 125 -11.57 -26.00 -16.85
CA PHE A 125 -12.11 -24.65 -16.98
C PHE A 125 -13.04 -24.27 -15.83
N ALA A 126 -13.85 -25.20 -15.32
CA ALA A 126 -14.69 -24.97 -14.15
C ALA A 126 -13.87 -24.66 -12.88
N HIS A 127 -12.75 -25.38 -12.68
CA HIS A 127 -11.77 -25.07 -11.64
C HIS A 127 -11.16 -23.68 -11.83
N TYR A 128 -10.64 -23.41 -13.04
CA TYR A 128 -10.03 -22.13 -13.38
C TYR A 128 -10.98 -20.94 -13.11
N GLN A 129 -12.27 -21.05 -13.46
CA GLN A 129 -13.24 -19.99 -13.19
C GLN A 129 -13.36 -19.67 -11.70
N LEU A 130 -13.44 -20.70 -10.85
CA LEU A 130 -13.52 -20.51 -9.40
C LEU A 130 -12.19 -19.98 -8.84
N ASP A 131 -11.06 -20.55 -9.24
CA ASP A 131 -9.76 -20.14 -8.77
C ASP A 131 -9.45 -18.68 -9.17
N TYR A 132 -9.85 -18.29 -10.38
CA TYR A 132 -9.72 -16.91 -10.86
C TYR A 132 -10.60 -15.98 -10.02
N HIS A 133 -11.83 -16.38 -9.69
CA HIS A 133 -12.70 -15.63 -8.80
C HIS A 133 -12.09 -15.45 -7.40
N ILE A 134 -11.52 -16.51 -6.82
CA ILE A 134 -10.80 -16.46 -5.54
C ILE A 134 -9.61 -15.49 -5.64
N ARG A 135 -8.81 -15.56 -6.72
CA ARG A 135 -7.72 -14.62 -6.99
C ARG A 135 -8.21 -13.17 -7.03
N GLN A 136 -9.35 -12.89 -7.67
CA GLN A 136 -9.88 -11.53 -7.72
C GLN A 136 -10.23 -10.99 -6.32
N HIS A 137 -10.83 -11.81 -5.44
CA HIS A 137 -11.08 -11.42 -4.05
C HIS A 137 -9.79 -11.19 -3.25
N TYR A 138 -8.78 -12.03 -3.46
CA TYR A 138 -7.48 -11.84 -2.84
C TYR A 138 -6.81 -10.53 -3.29
N LEU A 139 -6.78 -10.27 -4.60
CA LEU A 139 -6.20 -9.06 -5.17
C LEU A 139 -7.00 -7.80 -4.83
N ALA A 140 -8.30 -7.87 -4.58
CA ALA A 140 -9.09 -6.68 -4.24
C ALA A 140 -8.59 -5.93 -3.00
N ARG A 141 -7.86 -6.61 -2.12
CA ARG A 141 -7.26 -6.04 -0.90
C ARG A 141 -5.76 -5.77 -1.02
N ARG A 142 -5.07 -6.41 -1.98
CA ARG A 142 -3.59 -6.45 -2.06
C ARG A 142 -3.01 -5.96 -3.38
N GLY A 143 -3.81 -5.95 -4.43
CA GLY A 143 -3.42 -5.50 -5.75
C GLY A 143 -3.14 -4.00 -5.77
N VAL A 144 -2.54 -3.54 -6.85
CA VAL A 144 -2.11 -2.15 -7.04
C VAL A 144 -3.25 -1.14 -6.82
N LEU A 145 -4.51 -1.51 -7.12
CA LEU A 145 -5.67 -0.64 -6.90
C LEU A 145 -5.98 -0.42 -5.42
N ALA A 146 -5.58 -1.31 -4.52
CA ALA A 146 -5.76 -1.13 -3.09
C ALA A 146 -4.99 0.09 -2.55
N LEU A 147 -3.92 0.51 -3.24
CA LEU A 147 -3.14 1.71 -2.94
C LEU A 147 -3.87 3.01 -3.35
N CYS A 148 -4.80 2.93 -4.30
CA CYS A 148 -5.56 4.10 -4.77
C CYS A 148 -6.62 4.49 -3.73
N ARG A 149 -6.47 5.67 -3.12
CA ARG A 149 -7.37 6.15 -2.06
C ARG A 149 -8.72 6.59 -2.64
N ASP A 150 -8.68 7.24 -3.79
CA ASP A 150 -9.82 7.82 -4.48
C ASP A 150 -9.71 7.65 -6.01
N THR A 151 -10.68 8.21 -6.73
CA THR A 151 -10.75 8.13 -8.18
C THR A 151 -9.63 8.92 -8.86
N ALA A 152 -9.06 9.94 -8.20
CA ALA A 152 -7.95 10.71 -8.76
C ALA A 152 -6.67 9.87 -8.77
N ASP A 153 -6.37 9.16 -7.67
CA ASP A 153 -5.25 8.20 -7.63
C ASP A 153 -5.42 7.11 -8.72
N LEU A 154 -6.64 6.58 -8.90
CA LEU A 154 -6.93 5.56 -9.91
C LEU A 154 -6.71 6.07 -11.34
N GLN A 155 -7.13 7.31 -11.64
CA GLN A 155 -6.90 7.94 -12.94
C GLN A 155 -5.41 8.18 -13.19
N GLN A 156 -4.66 8.61 -12.18
CA GLN A 156 -3.21 8.78 -12.28
C GLN A 156 -2.51 7.45 -12.58
N LEU A 157 -2.84 6.40 -11.83
CA LEU A 157 -2.31 5.06 -12.08
C LEU A 157 -2.60 4.58 -13.50
N ARG A 158 -3.85 4.74 -13.96
CA ARG A 158 -4.23 4.34 -15.32
C ARG A 158 -3.44 5.10 -16.39
N ARG A 159 -3.29 6.41 -16.25
CA ARG A 159 -2.48 7.23 -17.17
C ARG A 159 -1.02 6.79 -17.18
N TRP A 160 -0.47 6.48 -16.00
CA TRP A 160 0.88 5.97 -15.88
C TRP A 160 1.05 4.62 -16.58
N GLN A 161 0.11 3.68 -16.40
CA GLN A 161 0.18 2.38 -17.08
C GLN A 161 0.11 2.51 -18.60
N TRP A 162 -0.74 3.39 -19.13
CA TRP A 162 -0.77 3.66 -20.58
C TRP A 162 0.57 4.22 -21.06
N LYS A 163 1.15 5.19 -20.33
CA LYS A 163 2.47 5.73 -20.65
C LYS A 163 3.56 4.65 -20.66
N MET A 164 3.52 3.70 -19.72
CA MET A 164 4.46 2.57 -19.71
C MET A 164 4.23 1.65 -20.91
N SER A 165 2.99 1.31 -21.22
CA SER A 165 2.65 0.50 -22.40
C SER A 165 3.13 1.16 -23.70
N ASP A 166 3.05 2.48 -23.82
CA ASP A 166 3.57 3.22 -24.97
C ASP A 166 5.11 3.10 -25.07
N ILE A 167 5.81 3.19 -23.93
CA ILE A 167 7.27 3.01 -23.85
C ILE A 167 7.67 1.58 -24.24
N ASP A 168 7.00 0.58 -23.67
CA ASP A 168 7.29 -0.84 -23.92
C ASP A 168 7.04 -1.18 -25.40
N SER A 169 5.97 -0.63 -25.98
CA SER A 169 5.66 -0.78 -27.41
C SER A 169 6.70 -0.10 -28.30
N ALA A 170 7.23 1.05 -27.89
CA ALA A 170 8.28 1.76 -28.61
C ALA A 170 9.62 1.02 -28.58
N ILE A 171 9.92 0.26 -27.52
CA ILE A 171 11.12 -0.59 -27.43
C ILE A 171 11.04 -1.78 -28.39
N LEU A 172 9.84 -2.33 -28.58
CA LEU A 172 9.60 -3.49 -29.42
C LEU A 172 9.39 -3.14 -30.92
N SER A 173 9.06 -1.89 -31.24
CA SER A 173 8.72 -1.44 -32.60
C SER A 173 9.87 -0.66 -33.25
N LYS A 174 10.12 -0.86 -34.56
CA LYS A 174 11.02 0.00 -35.34
C LYS A 174 10.44 1.44 -35.42
N PRO A 175 11.28 2.49 -35.55
CA PRO A 175 10.88 3.89 -35.37
C PRO A 175 9.80 4.46 -36.33
N ALA A 176 9.24 3.68 -37.24
CA ALA A 176 8.38 4.18 -38.32
C ALA A 176 6.86 3.96 -38.12
N GLU A 177 6.41 3.21 -37.10
CA GLU A 177 4.99 2.81 -36.95
C GLU A 177 4.40 3.03 -35.54
N ILE A 178 4.90 4.01 -34.78
CA ILE A 178 4.30 4.33 -33.47
C ILE A 178 3.16 5.32 -33.68
N GLU A 179 1.98 4.83 -34.04
CA GLU A 179 0.74 5.58 -33.80
C GLU A 179 0.53 5.66 -32.28
N LEU A 180 0.86 6.81 -31.70
CA LEU A 180 0.49 7.14 -30.32
C LEU A 180 -1.04 7.05 -30.20
N THR A 181 -1.53 5.97 -29.60
CA THR A 181 -2.96 5.71 -29.37
C THR A 181 -3.49 6.57 -28.22
N GLY A 182 -3.32 7.89 -28.34
CA GLY A 182 -3.71 8.88 -27.33
C GLY A 182 -5.22 9.12 -27.22
N ALA A 183 -6.09 8.39 -27.92
CA ALA A 183 -7.47 8.82 -28.15
C ALA A 183 -8.60 7.92 -27.60
N ARG A 184 -8.34 6.75 -26.98
CA ARG A 184 -9.43 5.88 -26.47
C ARG A 184 -9.15 5.18 -25.12
N GLN A 185 -8.64 5.91 -24.12
CA GLN A 185 -8.17 5.32 -22.85
C GLN A 185 -9.26 5.14 -21.76
N TRP A 186 -10.45 4.62 -22.11
CA TRP A 186 -11.46 4.28 -21.08
C TRP A 186 -11.14 2.95 -20.35
N GLY A 187 -10.33 2.08 -20.97
CA GLY A 187 -9.87 0.79 -20.43
C GLY A 187 -8.45 0.79 -19.86
N TRP A 188 -8.00 -0.38 -19.44
CA TRP A 188 -6.64 -0.65 -18.97
C TRP A 188 -5.77 -1.17 -20.13
N PRO A 189 -4.48 -0.80 -20.19
CA PRO A 189 -3.59 -1.28 -21.25
C PRO A 189 -3.37 -2.78 -21.13
N SER A 190 -3.40 -3.49 -22.27
CA SER A 190 -3.14 -4.93 -22.38
C SER A 190 -3.96 -5.83 -21.43
N ASP A 191 -5.12 -5.37 -20.95
CA ASP A 191 -6.03 -6.09 -20.02
C ASP A 191 -6.92 -7.11 -20.76
N GLN A 192 -6.30 -7.98 -21.56
CA GLN A 192 -7.01 -9.00 -22.36
C GLN A 192 -7.81 -9.96 -21.47
N ASN A 193 -7.28 -10.25 -20.28
CA ASN A 193 -7.92 -11.13 -19.29
C ASN A 193 -8.96 -10.42 -18.40
N LEU A 194 -9.24 -9.13 -18.64
CA LEU A 194 -10.14 -8.28 -17.87
C LEU A 194 -9.82 -8.21 -16.36
N GLU A 195 -8.61 -8.58 -15.94
CA GLU A 195 -8.19 -8.62 -14.54
C GLU A 195 -8.27 -7.23 -13.92
N MET A 196 -7.66 -6.23 -14.56
CA MET A 196 -7.68 -4.86 -14.05
C MET A 196 -9.09 -4.27 -14.08
N THR A 197 -9.90 -4.68 -15.05
CA THR A 197 -11.32 -4.33 -15.12
C THR A 197 -12.11 -4.90 -13.95
N HIS A 198 -11.96 -6.19 -13.63
CA HIS A 198 -12.58 -6.83 -12.47
C HIS A 198 -12.10 -6.20 -11.16
N GLN A 199 -10.79 -6.00 -11.01
CA GLN A 199 -10.21 -5.31 -9.85
C GLN A 199 -10.78 -3.91 -9.67
N HIS A 200 -10.99 -3.15 -10.74
CA HIS A 200 -11.60 -1.83 -10.67
C HIS A 200 -13.07 -1.90 -10.18
N ILE A 201 -13.84 -2.88 -10.63
CA ILE A 201 -15.22 -3.09 -10.14
C ILE A 201 -15.22 -3.40 -8.64
N MET A 202 -14.34 -4.31 -8.19
CA MET A 202 -14.21 -4.64 -6.77
C MET A 202 -13.75 -3.43 -5.95
N TRP A 203 -12.79 -2.66 -6.47
CA TRP A 203 -12.33 -1.43 -5.86
C TRP A 203 -13.47 -0.41 -5.69
N LYS A 204 -14.38 -0.28 -6.67
CA LYS A 204 -15.58 0.58 -6.55
C LYS A 204 -16.52 0.06 -5.47
N ARG A 205 -16.78 -1.25 -5.41
CA ARG A 205 -17.63 -1.88 -4.38
C ARG A 205 -17.12 -1.62 -2.96
N LEU A 206 -15.80 -1.61 -2.79
CA LEU A 206 -15.13 -1.35 -1.50
C LEU A 206 -14.95 0.14 -1.16
N SER A 207 -15.52 1.06 -1.95
CA SER A 207 -15.34 2.52 -1.78
C SER A 207 -15.71 3.03 -0.39
N ARG A 208 -16.84 2.58 0.18
CA ARG A 208 -17.29 3.00 1.52
C ARG A 208 -16.31 2.57 2.61
N ALA A 209 -15.88 1.30 2.58
CA ALA A 209 -14.91 0.77 3.53
C ALA A 209 -13.55 1.47 3.41
N ARG A 210 -13.10 1.73 2.18
CA ARG A 210 -11.86 2.49 1.92
C ARG A 210 -11.93 3.91 2.46
N LEU A 211 -13.01 4.65 2.19
CA LEU A 211 -13.22 6.00 2.71
C LEU A 211 -13.22 6.05 4.24
N LYS A 212 -13.86 5.06 4.89
CA LYS A 212 -13.82 4.91 6.35
C LYS A 212 -12.38 4.76 6.85
N ARG A 213 -11.60 3.84 6.27
CA ARG A 213 -10.18 3.64 6.63
C ARG A 213 -9.35 4.90 6.42
N VAL A 214 -9.52 5.60 5.30
CA VAL A 214 -8.78 6.85 5.02
C VAL A 214 -9.10 7.92 6.08
N ARG A 215 -10.36 8.06 6.49
CA ARG A 215 -10.75 8.99 7.56
C ARG A 215 -10.14 8.61 8.91
N GLU A 216 -10.18 7.33 9.27
CA GLU A 216 -9.59 6.82 10.51
C GLU A 216 -8.07 7.06 10.55
N VAL A 217 -7.37 6.76 9.46
CA VAL A 217 -5.94 7.01 9.34
C VAL A 217 -5.62 8.50 9.41
N ARG A 218 -6.38 9.35 8.73
CA ARG A 218 -6.21 10.82 8.82
C ARG A 218 -6.44 11.34 10.24
N ALA A 219 -7.44 10.83 10.95
CA ALA A 219 -7.70 11.19 12.34
C ALA A 219 -6.54 10.78 13.26
N ARG A 220 -6.05 9.53 13.12
CA ARG A 220 -4.87 9.06 13.87
C ARG A 220 -3.63 9.88 13.55
N TRP A 221 -3.41 10.21 12.28
CA TRP A 221 -2.30 11.04 11.85
C TRP A 221 -2.36 12.44 12.45
N ALA A 222 -3.55 13.06 12.49
CA ALA A 222 -3.73 14.37 13.12
C ALA A 222 -3.35 14.35 14.62
N ILE A 223 -3.73 13.30 15.34
CA ILE A 223 -3.34 13.10 16.74
C ILE A 223 -1.82 12.99 16.88
N ILE A 224 -1.17 12.17 16.04
CA ILE A 224 0.29 12.01 16.04
C ILE A 224 0.99 13.35 15.75
N MET A 225 0.51 14.10 14.76
CA MET A 225 1.09 15.39 14.37
C MET A 225 0.97 16.41 15.48
N GLU A 226 -0.17 16.46 16.18
CA GLU A 226 -0.39 17.35 17.31
C GLU A 226 0.51 16.99 18.50
N GLU A 227 0.66 15.70 18.79
CA GLU A 227 1.58 15.24 19.83
C GLU A 227 3.04 15.58 19.48
N ARG A 228 3.45 15.39 18.21
CA ARG A 228 4.78 15.80 17.72
C ARG A 228 5.00 17.31 17.81
N ARG A 229 3.97 18.13 17.57
CA ARG A 229 4.03 19.58 17.75
C ARG A 229 4.32 19.95 19.20
N LYS A 230 3.56 19.40 20.16
CA LYS A 230 3.76 19.62 21.61
C LYS A 230 5.15 19.19 22.07
N GLN A 231 5.64 18.04 21.60
CA GLN A 231 6.99 17.55 21.91
C GLN A 231 8.06 18.54 21.42
N ARG A 232 7.91 19.10 20.21
CA ARG A 232 8.84 20.12 19.68
C ARG A 232 8.79 21.40 20.50
N GLU A 233 7.62 21.88 20.90
CA GLU A 233 7.49 23.07 21.76
C GLU A 233 8.17 22.90 23.12
N LEU A 234 7.98 21.74 23.76
CA LEU A 234 8.65 21.43 25.02
C LEU A 234 10.17 21.36 24.88
N LEU A 235 10.68 20.82 23.77
CA LEU A 235 12.12 20.81 23.48
C LEU A 235 12.66 22.23 23.28
N LEU A 236 11.95 23.08 22.54
CA LEU A 236 12.32 24.47 22.32
C LEU A 236 12.27 25.29 23.63
N LEU A 237 11.29 25.07 24.50
CA LEU A 237 11.25 25.69 25.83
C LEU A 237 12.42 25.25 26.71
N LYS A 238 12.78 23.96 26.68
CA LYS A 238 13.95 23.43 27.38
C LYS A 238 15.28 23.98 26.83
N GLN A 239 15.37 24.21 25.52
CA GLN A 239 16.54 24.81 24.87
C GLN A 239 16.59 26.34 25.04
N GLY A 240 15.44 27.00 25.07
CA GLY A 240 15.27 28.45 25.31
C GLY A 240 15.45 28.87 26.77
N ALA A 241 15.49 27.92 27.71
CA ALA A 241 15.85 28.16 29.12
C ALA A 241 17.34 28.50 29.33
N THR A 242 18.16 28.52 28.27
CA THR A 242 19.53 29.05 28.28
C THR A 242 19.67 30.28 27.37
N LEU A 243 18.94 31.36 27.68
CA LEU A 243 19.27 32.69 27.16
C LEU A 243 20.28 33.34 28.11
N THR A 244 21.57 33.26 27.76
CA THR A 244 22.61 34.09 28.40
C THR A 244 22.56 35.47 27.77
N VAL A 245 21.90 36.41 28.43
CA VAL A 245 21.94 37.82 28.05
C VAL A 245 23.29 38.38 28.51
N ARG A 246 24.15 38.74 27.56
CA ARG A 246 25.38 39.49 27.81
C ARG A 246 25.03 40.98 27.87
N LEU A 247 25.09 41.56 29.07
CA LEU A 247 24.93 43.00 29.23
C LEU A 247 26.29 43.66 29.02
N TYR A 248 26.34 44.59 28.07
CA TYR A 248 27.48 45.46 27.85
C TYR A 248 27.16 46.83 28.42
N CYS A 249 27.88 47.23 29.45
CA CYS A 249 27.86 48.59 29.96
C CYS A 249 29.26 49.18 29.78
N ARG A 250 29.38 50.28 29.01
CA ARG A 250 30.62 51.03 28.81
C ARG A 250 31.82 50.21 28.28
N GLY A 251 31.57 49.25 27.40
CA GLY A 251 32.63 48.52 26.70
C GLY A 251 33.18 47.27 27.42
N GLU A 252 32.67 46.94 28.60
CA GLU A 252 33.03 45.69 29.29
C GLU A 252 31.87 44.69 29.27
N LEU A 253 32.24 43.39 29.16
CA LEU A 253 31.31 42.27 29.12
C LEU A 253 31.02 41.77 30.54
N TRP A 254 29.76 41.82 30.96
CA TRP A 254 29.35 41.35 32.29
C TRP A 254 28.55 40.05 32.21
N ASP A 255 28.95 39.05 33.00
CA ASP A 255 28.25 37.77 33.15
C ASP A 255 27.28 37.82 34.35
N ILE A 256 26.03 37.43 34.16
CA ILE A 256 24.94 37.62 35.15
C ILE A 256 25.18 36.85 36.46
N ARG A 257 26.10 35.86 36.47
CA ARG A 257 26.43 35.08 37.68
C ARG A 257 27.15 35.91 38.76
N THR A 258 27.78 37.03 38.41
CA THR A 258 28.46 37.91 39.39
C THR A 258 27.53 38.93 40.04
N LEU A 259 26.28 39.07 39.59
CA LEU A 259 25.34 40.08 40.12
C LEU A 259 24.63 39.68 41.42
N LYS A 260 24.86 38.48 41.96
CA LYS A 260 24.16 38.00 43.17
C LYS A 260 24.69 38.56 44.51
N ASN A 261 25.75 39.36 44.52
CA ASN A 261 26.36 39.87 45.76
C ASN A 261 26.39 41.40 45.85
N PHE A 262 25.26 42.06 45.55
CA PHE A 262 25.06 43.45 45.99
C PHE A 262 23.79 43.54 46.84
N VAL A 263 23.91 43.11 48.09
CA VAL A 263 23.13 43.71 49.18
C VAL A 263 23.91 44.95 49.60
N TYR A 264 23.45 46.13 49.22
CA TYR A 264 23.81 47.35 49.94
C TYR A 264 22.57 48.23 50.15
N PRO A 265 22.51 48.93 51.28
CA PRO A 265 21.34 49.59 51.79
C PRO A 265 21.09 50.91 51.05
N VAL A 266 19.82 51.30 51.01
CA VAL A 266 19.34 52.60 50.58
C VAL A 266 20.06 53.70 51.38
N PRO A 267 20.52 54.79 50.72
CA PRO A 267 19.83 56.06 50.96
C PRO A 267 19.63 56.92 49.70
N ILE A 268 18.36 57.31 49.50
CA ILE A 268 17.86 58.65 49.20
C ILE A 268 18.68 59.50 48.20
N THR A 269 18.24 59.56 46.95
CA THR A 269 17.82 60.79 46.22
C THR A 269 17.36 60.42 44.79
N PRO A 270 16.39 61.16 44.19
CA PRO A 270 15.75 60.75 42.95
C PRO A 270 16.46 61.38 41.75
N ILE A 271 17.23 60.57 41.01
CA ILE A 271 17.61 60.93 39.64
C ILE A 271 17.12 59.80 38.75
N VAL A 272 16.05 60.09 38.01
CA VAL A 272 15.47 59.22 36.99
C VAL A 272 16.36 59.26 35.76
N PRO A 273 16.97 58.15 35.31
CA PRO A 273 17.51 58.08 33.95
C PRO A 273 16.43 57.48 33.05
N ASN A 274 15.99 58.29 32.09
CA ASN A 274 15.18 57.89 30.95
C ASN A 274 15.81 56.68 30.23
N VAL A 275 15.21 55.50 30.37
CA VAL A 275 15.52 54.34 29.52
C VAL A 275 14.68 54.46 28.26
N ARG A 276 15.30 54.87 27.14
CA ARG A 276 14.69 54.76 25.81
C ARG A 276 14.68 53.29 25.38
N VAL A 277 13.50 52.75 25.18
CA VAL A 277 13.29 51.42 24.56
C VAL A 277 13.64 51.52 23.07
N GLY A 278 14.72 50.88 22.65
CA GLY A 278 15.07 50.72 21.25
C GLY A 278 14.18 49.68 20.56
N ARG A 279 13.61 50.05 19.41
CA ARG A 279 12.79 49.20 18.51
C ARG A 279 13.53 47.94 18.08
N VAL A 280 12.84 46.81 18.14
CA VAL A 280 13.19 45.58 17.41
C VAL A 280 12.58 45.67 16.01
N THR A 281 13.41 45.80 14.98
CA THR A 281 13.00 45.61 13.58
C THR A 281 13.16 44.15 13.18
N ARG A 282 12.09 43.58 12.65
CA ARG A 282 12.01 42.23 12.08
C ARG A 282 12.62 42.26 10.68
N SER A 283 13.75 41.58 10.44
CA SER A 283 14.25 41.39 9.08
C SER A 283 13.68 40.10 8.49
N MET A 284 12.90 40.24 7.42
CA MET A 284 12.78 39.22 6.40
C MET A 284 13.84 39.51 5.32
N GLY A 285 14.59 38.49 4.91
CA GLY A 285 15.34 38.44 3.65
C GLY A 285 15.27 36.98 3.19
N LEU A 286 14.75 36.67 1.99
CA LEU A 286 15.37 36.88 0.67
C LEU A 286 16.77 36.29 0.60
#